data_AF-A0A8S3JY87-F1
#
_entry.id   AF-A0A8S3JY87-F1
#
_cell.length_a   1.000
_cell.length_b   1.000
_cell.length_c   1.000
_cell.angle_alpha   90.00
_cell.angle_beta   90.00
_cell.angle_gamma   90.00
#
_symmetry.space_group_name_H-M   'P 1'
#
loop_
_entity.id
_entity.type
_entity.pdbx_description
1 polymer ?
#
loop_
_entity_poly.entity_id
_entity_poly.type
_entity_poly.pdbx_seq_one_letter_code
_entity_poly.pdbx_strand_id
1 'polypeptide(L)' 'MQNKRKKLIDGCREIAAKYPDIKFDIMIINNTCMQLVNRPTQFDVMVTTNLYGNMVSNVCAGLVTGSKYGEHEAIFQ' A
#
# COMPACT_ATOMS: atom_id res chain seq x y z
N MET A 1 13.74 -10.58 13.59
CA MET A 1 13.05 -10.00 12.41
C MET A 1 11.57 -9.62 12.64
N GLN A 2 10.88 -10.13 13.67
CA GLN A 2 9.48 -9.75 13.97
C GLN A 2 9.30 -8.31 14.52
N ASN A 3 10.29 -7.73 15.21
CA ASN A 3 10.15 -6.44 15.91
C ASN A 3 10.01 -5.20 14.99
N LYS A 4 10.45 -5.25 13.72
CA LYS A 4 10.36 -4.09 12.82
C LYS A 4 8.96 -3.91 12.21
N ARG A 5 8.23 -5.00 11.95
CA ARG A 5 6.87 -4.93 11.35
C ARG A 5 5.85 -4.31 12.30
N LYS A 6 5.94 -4.66 13.60
CA LYS A 6 5.03 -4.14 14.62
C LYS A 6 5.17 -2.62 14.77
N LYS A 7 6.41 -2.10 14.74
CA LYS A 7 6.69 -0.67 14.84
C LYS A 7 6.06 0.19 13.74
N LEU A 8 6.10 -0.25 12.48
CA LEU A 8 5.52 0.54 11.38
C LEU A 8 3.99 0.62 11.53
N ILE A 9 3.34 -0.53 11.78
CA ILE A 9 1.89 -0.60 11.90
C ILE A 9 1.40 0.25 13.07
N ASP A 10 2.07 0.15 14.22
CA ASP A 10 1.71 0.91 15.41
C ASP A 10 1.91 2.42 15.18
N GLY A 11 3.03 2.83 14.56
CA GLY A 11 3.27 4.23 14.19
C GLY A 11 2.25 4.77 13.19
N CYS A 12 1.89 3.99 12.17
CA CYS A 12 0.84 4.39 11.22
C CYS A 12 -0.53 4.54 11.89
N ARG A 13 -0.87 3.66 12.86
CA ARG A 13 -2.11 3.77 13.63
C ARG A 13 -2.15 5.04 14.48
N GLU A 14 -1.05 5.38 15.15
CA GLU A 14 -0.94 6.59 15.95
C GLU A 14 -1.09 7.87 15.10
N ILE A 15 -0.55 7.87 13.89
CA ILE A 15 -0.71 8.99 12.95
C ILE A 15 -2.12 9.02 12.36
N ALA A 16 -2.68 7.87 11.95
CA ALA A 16 -4.03 7.77 11.41
C ALA A 16 -5.08 8.29 12.41
N ALA A 17 -4.90 8.05 13.70
CA ALA A 17 -5.77 8.59 14.75
C ALA A 17 -5.82 10.14 14.78
N LYS A 18 -4.81 10.82 14.21
CA LYS A 18 -4.78 12.28 14.10
C LYS A 18 -5.50 12.82 12.86
N TYR A 19 -5.86 11.94 11.92
CA TYR A 19 -6.52 12.28 10.65
C TYR A 19 -7.77 11.41 10.45
N PRO A 20 -8.82 11.60 11.26
CA PRO A 20 -10.02 10.76 11.24
C PRO A 20 -10.80 10.82 9.91
N ASP A 21 -10.63 11.90 9.14
CA ASP A 21 -11.27 12.08 7.84
C ASP A 21 -10.65 11.20 6.74
N ILE A 22 -9.46 10.63 6.99
CA ILE A 22 -8.75 9.76 6.06
C ILE A 22 -9.00 8.31 6.46
N LYS A 23 -9.60 7.53 5.55
CA LYS A 23 -9.79 6.10 5.77
C LYS A 23 -8.43 5.39 5.85
N PHE A 24 -8.22 4.65 6.93
CA PHE A 24 -6.99 3.89 7.16
C PHE A 24 -7.29 2.40 7.28
N ASP A 25 -6.68 1.60 6.39
CA ASP A 25 -6.79 0.15 6.37
C ASP A 25 -5.38 -0.50 6.38
N ILE A 26 -5.28 -1.69 6.99
CA ILE A 26 -4.02 -2.45 7.04
C ILE A 26 -4.21 -3.77 6.29
N MET A 27 -3.27 -4.09 5.41
CA MET A 27 -3.29 -5.33 4.63
C MET A 27 -1.93 -6.01 4.66
N ILE A 28 -1.94 -7.35 4.69
CA ILE A 28 -0.73 -8.16 4.58
C ILE A 28 -0.28 -8.18 3.11
N ILE A 29 1.02 -8.02 2.88
CA ILE A 29 1.64 -7.91 1.55
C ILE A 29 1.19 -8.97 0.54
N ASN A 30 1.03 -10.23 0.96
CA ASN A 30 0.57 -11.31 0.08
C ASN A 30 -0.86 -11.06 -0.45
N ASN A 31 -1.76 -10.63 0.44
CA ASN A 31 -3.12 -10.25 0.05
C ASN A 31 -3.10 -8.99 -0.81
N THR A 32 -2.27 -8.00 -0.48
CA THR A 32 -2.11 -6.77 -1.26
C THR A 32 -1.70 -7.08 -2.70
N CYS A 33 -0.71 -7.96 -2.92
CA CYS A 33 -0.29 -8.35 -4.27
C CYS A 33 -1.41 -9.02 -5.06
N MET A 34 -2.17 -9.94 -4.47
CA MET A 34 -3.30 -10.58 -5.15
C MET A 34 -4.42 -9.58 -5.47
N GLN A 35 -4.70 -8.65 -4.56
CA GLN A 35 -5.72 -7.63 -4.73
C GLN A 35 -5.33 -6.55 -5.75
N LEU A 36 -4.05 -6.21 -5.85
CA LEU A 36 -3.54 -5.30 -6.88
C LEU A 36 -3.77 -5.83 -8.29
N VAL A 37 -3.64 -7.15 -8.49
CA VAL A 37 -3.91 -7.79 -9.78
C VAL A 37 -5.42 -7.88 -10.05
N ASN A 38 -6.22 -8.26 -9.05
CA ASN A 38 -7.65 -8.53 -9.25
C ASN A 38 -8.54 -7.28 -9.26
N ARG A 39 -8.29 -6.33 -8.35
CA ARG A 39 -9.07 -5.09 -8.17
C ARG A 39 -8.14 -3.94 -7.76
N PRO A 40 -7.32 -3.41 -8.68
CA PRO A 40 -6.39 -2.34 -8.38
C PRO A 40 -7.06 -1.04 -7.89
N THR A 41 -8.23 -0.71 -8.42
CA THR A 41 -8.95 0.57 -8.18
C THR A 41 -9.48 0.75 -6.76
N GLN A 42 -9.25 -0.22 -5.86
CA GLN A 42 -9.60 -0.08 -4.45
C GLN A 42 -8.51 0.65 -3.64
N PHE A 43 -7.33 0.79 -4.22
CA PHE A 43 -6.18 1.43 -3.60
C PHE A 43 -6.05 2.86 -4.10
N ASP A 44 -5.47 3.70 -3.25
CA ASP A 44 -5.36 5.14 -3.48
C ASP A 44 -3.95 5.60 -3.07
N VAL A 45 -3.63 5.43 -1.77
CA VAL A 45 -2.30 5.66 -1.22
C VAL A 45 -1.83 4.44 -0.42
N MET A 46 -0.60 3.98 -0.69
CA MET A 46 0.03 2.87 0.02
C MET A 46 1.28 3.33 0.77
N VAL A 47 1.37 2.96 2.05
CA VAL A 47 2.57 3.17 2.88
C VAL A 47 3.14 1.81 3.25
N THR A 48 4.44 1.62 3.03
CA THR A 48 5.09 0.33 3.25
C THR A 48 6.57 0.49 3.56
N THR A 49 7.26 -0.60 3.93
CA THR A 49 8.73 -0.55 4.12
C THR A 49 9.44 -0.65 2.78
N ASN A 50 10.67 -0.15 2.69
CA ASN A 50 11.48 -0.14 1.45
C ASN A 50 11.43 -1.47 0.65
N LEU A 51 11.62 -2.62 1.33
CA LEU A 51 11.59 -3.93 0.66
C LEU A 51 10.21 -4.26 0.08
N TYR A 52 9.14 -4.01 0.84
CA TYR A 52 7.78 -4.28 0.39
C TYR A 52 7.32 -3.26 -0.66
N GLY A 53 7.82 -2.02 -0.60
CA GLY A 53 7.61 -0.98 -1.60
C GLY A 53 8.14 -1.37 -2.96
N ASN A 54 9.38 -1.88 -3.02
CA ASN A 54 9.96 -2.36 -4.27
C ASN A 54 9.15 -3.53 -4.88
N MET A 55 8.66 -4.46 -4.05
CA MET A 55 7.82 -5.56 -4.56
C MET A 55 6.49 -5.05 -5.13
N VAL A 56 5.80 -4.16 -4.40
CA VAL A 56 4.53 -3.59 -4.85
C VAL A 56 4.72 -2.75 -6.10
N SER A 57 5.75 -1.90 -6.16
CA SER A 57 6.01 -1.05 -7.33
C SER A 57 6.29 -1.87 -8.58
N ASN A 58 6.96 -3.02 -8.47
CA ASN A 58 7.20 -3.91 -9.62
C ASN A 58 5.92 -4.59 -10.09
N VAL A 59 5.05 -5.01 -9.16
CA VAL A 59 3.72 -5.55 -9.50
C VAL A 59 2.87 -4.48 -10.18
N CYS A 60 2.82 -3.26 -9.62
CA CYS A 60 2.11 -2.13 -10.24
C CYS A 60 2.69 -1.80 -11.61
N ALA A 61 4.02 -1.70 -11.77
CA ALA A 61 4.64 -1.42 -13.06
C ALA A 61 4.27 -2.45 -14.13
N GLY A 62 4.19 -3.74 -13.77
CA GLY A 62 3.71 -4.79 -14.67
C GLY A 62 2.26 -4.59 -15.11
N LEU A 63 1.41 -4.05 -14.24
CA LEU A 63 -0.02 -3.83 -14.50
C LEU A 63 -0.30 -2.50 -15.21
N VAL A 64 0.50 -1.45 -14.96
CA VAL A 64 0.36 -0.11 -15.58
C VAL A 64 0.61 -0.16 -17.10
N THR A 65 1.34 -1.17 -17.59
CA THR A 65 1.49 -1.41 -19.04
C THR A 65 0.20 -1.90 -19.73
N GLY A 66 -0.86 -2.22 -18.97
CA GLY A 66 -2.13 -2.73 -19.52
C GLY A 66 -3.43 -2.21 -18.90
N SER A 67 -3.43 -1.55 -17.74
CA SER A 67 -4.67 -1.12 -17.07
C SER A 67 -4.58 0.32 -16.56
N LYS A 68 -5.58 1.13 -16.90
CA LYS A 68 -5.74 2.51 -16.45
C LYS A 68 -6.09 2.50 -14.95
N TYR A 69 -5.13 2.87 -14.11
CA TYR A 69 -5.36 3.17 -12.69
C TYR A 69 -6.09 4.51 -12.56
N GLY A 70 -6.81 4.72 -11.44
CA GLY A 70 -7.67 5.89 -11.22
C GLY A 70 -6.90 7.22 -11.20
N GLU A 71 -7.60 8.34 -11.34
CA GLU A 71 -7.02 9.67 -11.61
C GLU A 71 -6.11 10.25 -10.50
N HIS A 72 -5.96 9.56 -9.36
CA HIS A 72 -5.15 9.99 -8.22
C HIS A 72 -4.30 8.83 -7.69
N GLU A 73 -3.10 8.61 -8.24
CA GLU A 73 -2.15 7.67 -7.60
C GLU A 73 -0.75 8.27 -7.52
N ALA A 74 -0.18 8.20 -6.32
CA ALA A 74 1.21 8.55 -6.06
C ALA A 74 1.86 7.41 -5.26
N ILE A 75 2.75 6.67 -5.92
CA ILE A 75 3.61 5.67 -5.28
C ILE A 75 4.87 6.40 -4.84
N PHE A 76 4.98 6.72 -3.54
CA PHE A 76 6.20 7.27 -2.97
C PHE A 76 7.08 6.16 -2.40
N GLN A 77 8.35 6.14 -2.81
CA GLN A 77 9.41 5.26 -2.32
C GLN A 77 10.03 5.80 -1.02
#